data_AF-A0A2V7I2P8-F1
#
_entry.id   AF-A0A2V7I2P8-F1
#
_cell.length_a   1.000
_cell.length_b   1.000
_cell.length_c   1.000
_cell.angle_alpha   90.00
_cell.angle_beta   90.00
_cell.angle_gamma   90.00
#
_symmetry.space_group_name_H-M   'P 1'
#
loop_
_entity.id
_entity.type
_entity.pdbx_description
1 polymer ?
#
loop_
_entity_poly.entity_id
_entity_poly.type
_entity_poly.pdbx_seq_one_letter_code
_entity_poly.pdbx_strand_id
1 'polypeptide(L)'
;MATGAYLVAHTVFLDGGSWRRRLPALLPHAIVVTAWQLLYTGLGYGVRGVSPAYLNPLREPLQFARALGKNGPVLLLAQWTGPSAESFPQLAAGAARARWIGAVLILAVLGALLAPLLRRDPVARFWSLGQVLAVVPACAATPHDRQLFFVGLGAMGLLARFLCGLLDREPWGPGRLLWRRPATLLAAALVAVHLVASPLQLVRAAIRTGDGSLEQVSDSIPADPAIRRQLVVIVNLPRSVAVSYSFFIRTLKGQPIPAQTLVLASGAPLSVYRADARTLRVRWEGPQERLFRPRDNPMTLRERVGLAGADIEVTALTEDGWPAEAVFRFDRDLEDPALRWLRWATDNGHGRFVTAFPPPIGGMALVR
;
A
#
# COMPACT_ATOMS: atom_id res chain seq x y z
N MET A 1 8.15 14.53 -0.02
CA MET A 1 7.50 14.92 1.26
C MET A 1 8.31 14.49 2.48
N ALA A 2 8.60 13.19 2.69
CA ALA A 2 9.32 12.73 3.88
C ALA A 2 10.78 13.26 4.00
N THR A 3 11.47 13.53 2.90
CA THR A 3 12.77 14.23 2.90
C THR A 3 12.67 15.67 3.42
N GLY A 4 11.56 16.35 3.15
CA GLY A 4 11.28 17.69 3.67
C GLY A 4 11.17 17.73 5.20
N ALA A 5 10.77 16.62 5.84
CA ALA A 5 10.77 16.49 7.29
C ALA A 5 12.18 16.67 7.88
N TYR A 6 13.20 16.11 7.21
CA TYR A 6 14.59 16.25 7.63
C TYR A 6 15.16 17.63 7.34
N LEU A 7 14.75 18.29 6.24
CA LEU A 7 15.13 19.68 5.99
C LEU A 7 14.59 20.59 7.10
N VAL A 8 13.32 20.44 7.48
CA VAL A 8 12.73 21.18 8.61
C VAL A 8 13.49 20.89 9.90
N ALA A 9 13.76 19.62 10.20
CA ALA A 9 14.49 19.24 11.40
C ALA A 9 15.92 19.83 11.43
N HIS A 10 16.60 19.88 10.29
CA HIS A 10 17.92 20.47 10.14
C HIS A 10 17.88 21.97 10.45
N THR A 11 16.94 22.68 9.85
CA THR A 11 16.75 24.12 10.06
C THR A 11 16.42 24.47 11.51
N VAL A 12 15.69 23.60 12.21
CA VAL A 12 15.32 23.80 13.61
C VAL A 12 16.50 23.59 14.56
N PHE A 13 17.31 22.55 14.37
CA PHE A 13 18.29 22.11 15.38
C PHE A 13 19.76 22.23 14.99
N LEU A 14 20.10 22.27 13.70
CA LEU A 14 21.49 22.23 13.22
C LEU A 14 21.95 23.52 12.56
N ASP A 15 21.05 24.26 11.89
CA ASP A 15 21.41 25.55 11.31
C ASP A 15 21.85 26.56 12.38
N GLY A 16 22.80 27.44 12.04
CA GLY A 16 23.23 28.57 12.87
C GLY A 16 22.40 29.85 12.66
N GLY A 17 22.49 30.82 13.57
CA GLY A 17 21.89 32.16 13.39
C GLY A 17 20.41 32.31 13.78
N SER A 18 19.80 33.45 13.42
CA SER A 18 18.41 33.76 13.76
C SER A 18 17.40 33.09 12.83
N TRP A 19 16.18 32.84 13.32
CA TRP A 19 15.08 32.24 12.53
C TRP A 19 14.80 32.96 11.21
N ARG A 20 15.00 34.29 11.18
CA ARG A 20 14.84 35.12 9.97
C ARG A 20 15.82 34.76 8.85
N ARG A 21 17.00 34.24 9.19
CA ARG A 21 18.00 33.78 8.20
C ARG A 21 17.82 32.32 7.81
N ARG A 22 17.29 31.50 8.72
CA ARG A 22 17.11 30.06 8.54
C ARG A 22 15.89 29.69 7.71
N LEU A 23 14.72 30.29 8.00
CA LEU A 23 13.46 29.95 7.33
C LEU A 23 13.51 30.14 5.79
N PRO A 24 14.14 31.21 5.25
CA PRO A 24 14.27 31.36 3.80
C PRO A 24 15.01 30.21 3.10
N ALA A 25 15.87 29.45 3.80
CA ALA A 25 16.58 28.30 3.22
C ALA A 25 15.63 27.15 2.84
N LEU A 26 14.43 27.08 3.43
CA LEU A 26 13.39 26.13 3.07
C LEU A 26 12.59 26.56 1.83
N LEU A 27 12.68 27.83 1.43
CA LEU A 27 11.86 28.39 0.35
C LEU A 27 12.07 27.70 -1.00
N PRO A 28 13.30 27.42 -1.48
CA PRO A 28 13.49 26.71 -2.74
C PRO A 28 12.81 25.33 -2.74
N HIS A 29 12.90 24.61 -1.62
CA HIS A 29 12.28 23.29 -1.46
C HIS A 29 10.75 23.39 -1.42
N ALA A 30 10.22 24.39 -0.71
CA ALA A 30 8.79 24.65 -0.66
C ALA A 30 8.23 25.02 -2.03
N ILE A 31 8.96 25.83 -2.83
CA ILE A 31 8.59 26.17 -4.21
C ILE A 31 8.52 24.90 -5.06
N VAL A 32 9.54 24.05 -5.04
CA VAL A 32 9.56 22.81 -5.82
C VAL A 32 8.38 21.90 -5.45
N VAL A 33 8.14 21.68 -4.15
CA VAL A 33 7.03 20.84 -3.67
C VAL A 33 5.68 21.43 -4.07
N THR A 34 5.51 22.74 -3.92
CA THR A 34 4.24 23.42 -4.23
C THR A 34 3.98 23.43 -5.74
N ALA A 35 4.98 23.80 -6.54
CA ALA A 35 4.87 23.80 -8.00
C ALA A 35 4.56 22.40 -8.55
N TRP A 36 5.27 21.37 -8.04
CA TRP A 36 4.98 19.99 -8.41
C TRP A 36 3.57 19.58 -7.99
N GLN A 37 3.14 19.89 -6.77
CA GLN A 37 1.81 19.55 -6.27
C GLN A 37 0.70 20.22 -7.10
N LEU A 38 0.87 21.50 -7.43
CA LEU A 38 -0.07 22.25 -8.27
C LEU A 38 -0.14 21.65 -9.68
N LEU A 39 1.00 21.39 -10.32
CA LEU A 39 1.05 20.75 -11.63
C LEU A 39 0.41 19.35 -11.61
N TYR A 40 0.80 18.53 -10.64
CA TYR A 40 0.30 17.16 -10.48
C TYR A 40 -1.22 17.13 -10.31
N THR A 41 -1.76 17.99 -9.45
CA THR A 41 -3.22 18.09 -9.26
C THR A 41 -3.94 18.75 -10.44
N GLY A 42 -3.33 19.76 -11.08
CA GLY A 42 -3.88 20.48 -12.24
C GLY A 42 -4.00 19.61 -13.48
N LEU A 43 -3.07 18.66 -13.67
CA LEU A 43 -3.14 17.62 -14.70
C LEU A 43 -4.13 16.49 -14.36
N GLY A 44 -4.88 16.61 -13.27
CA GLY A 44 -5.90 15.64 -12.86
C GLY A 44 -5.36 14.45 -12.06
N TYR A 45 -4.04 14.34 -11.86
CA TYR A 45 -3.44 13.25 -11.10
C TYR A 45 -3.73 13.33 -9.59
N GLY A 46 -3.50 12.20 -8.91
CA GLY A 46 -3.72 12.03 -7.49
C GLY A 46 -4.72 10.93 -7.18
N VAL A 47 -4.74 10.53 -5.91
CA VAL A 47 -5.68 9.54 -5.40
C VAL A 47 -6.99 10.25 -5.05
N ARG A 48 -8.10 9.74 -5.57
CA ARG A 48 -9.45 10.20 -5.24
C ARG A 48 -10.23 9.02 -4.71
N GLY A 49 -10.91 9.22 -3.58
CA GLY A 49 -11.89 8.29 -3.04
C GLY A 49 -11.42 6.95 -2.49
N VAL A 50 -10.14 6.61 -2.62
CA VAL A 50 -9.57 5.36 -2.08
C VAL A 50 -9.56 5.34 -0.53
N SER A 51 -10.19 6.32 0.12
CA SER A 51 -10.42 6.39 1.55
C SER A 51 -11.19 5.17 2.07
N PRO A 52 -10.77 4.56 3.20
CA PRO A 52 -9.68 4.98 4.08
C PRO A 52 -8.30 4.39 3.71
N ALA A 53 -8.19 3.65 2.61
CA ALA A 53 -6.94 2.97 2.24
C ALA A 53 -5.84 3.95 1.80
N TYR A 54 -6.21 5.03 1.10
CA TYR A 54 -5.36 6.19 0.82
C TYR A 54 -6.17 7.49 0.95
N LEU A 55 -5.67 8.41 1.76
CA LEU A 55 -6.22 9.72 2.05
C LEU A 55 -5.43 10.80 1.34
N ASN A 56 -6.12 11.81 0.84
CA ASN A 56 -5.48 13.02 0.34
C ASN A 56 -5.51 14.12 1.41
N PRO A 57 -4.39 14.51 2.04
CA PRO A 57 -4.38 15.50 3.12
C PRO A 57 -4.95 16.86 2.74
N LEU A 58 -4.88 17.24 1.46
CA LEU A 58 -5.38 18.53 0.97
C LEU A 58 -6.88 18.52 0.70
N ARG A 59 -7.46 17.35 0.38
CA ARG A 59 -8.89 17.21 0.07
C ARG A 59 -9.70 16.70 1.26
N GLU A 60 -9.09 15.92 2.13
CA GLU A 60 -9.72 15.25 3.26
C GLU A 60 -8.99 15.54 4.58
N PRO A 61 -8.75 16.83 4.95
CA PRO A 61 -7.87 17.20 6.06
C PRO A 61 -8.33 16.64 7.41
N LEU A 62 -9.64 16.58 7.66
CA LEU A 62 -10.18 16.03 8.91
C LEU A 62 -10.02 14.51 9.01
N GLN A 63 -10.22 13.80 7.89
CA GLN A 63 -10.00 12.35 7.85
C GLN A 63 -8.51 12.04 8.00
N PHE A 64 -7.65 12.82 7.34
CA PHE A 64 -6.21 12.73 7.48
C PHE A 64 -5.75 13.01 8.92
N ALA A 65 -6.30 14.03 9.59
CA ALA A 65 -5.98 14.31 10.99
C ALA A 65 -6.38 13.15 11.93
N ARG A 66 -7.56 12.54 11.68
CA ARG A 66 -7.98 11.32 12.40
C ARG A 66 -7.03 10.14 12.13
N ALA A 67 -6.62 9.96 10.87
CA ALA A 67 -5.67 8.92 10.50
C ALA A 67 -4.28 9.17 11.11
N LEU A 68 -3.83 10.42 11.21
CA LEU A 68 -2.59 10.79 11.89
C LEU A 68 -2.62 10.39 13.36
N GLY A 69 -3.71 10.70 14.08
CA GLY A 69 -3.88 10.30 15.47
C GLY A 69 -4.01 8.77 15.65
N LYS A 70 -4.68 8.09 14.73
CA LYS A 70 -4.88 6.63 14.76
C LYS A 70 -3.62 5.85 14.39
N ASN A 71 -2.99 6.19 13.28
CA ASN A 71 -1.90 5.43 12.67
C ASN A 71 -0.52 5.89 13.17
N GLY A 72 -0.35 7.18 13.50
CA GLY A 72 0.93 7.76 13.88
C GLY A 72 1.62 7.04 15.05
N PRO A 73 0.94 6.85 16.19
CA PRO A 73 1.53 6.12 17.33
C PRO A 73 1.86 4.67 16.98
N VAL A 74 1.04 4.00 16.16
CA VAL A 74 1.26 2.60 15.77
C VAL A 74 2.46 2.46 14.83
N LEU A 75 2.59 3.37 13.86
CA LEU A 75 3.73 3.42 12.95
C LEU A 75 5.04 3.73 13.68
N LEU A 76 5.02 4.70 14.61
CA LEU A 76 6.18 4.99 15.46
C LEU A 76 6.54 3.80 16.36
N LEU A 77 5.55 3.14 16.96
CA LEU A 77 5.79 1.94 17.76
C LEU A 77 6.45 0.84 16.91
N ALA A 78 5.92 0.57 15.72
CA ALA A 78 6.45 -0.45 14.81
C ALA A 78 7.89 -0.15 14.37
N GLN A 79 8.28 1.12 14.29
CA GLN A 79 9.67 1.49 13.99
C GLN A 79 10.64 1.13 15.13
N TRP A 80 10.22 1.30 16.39
CA TRP A 80 11.07 1.12 17.57
C TRP A 80 10.98 -0.27 18.18
N THR A 81 10.01 -1.08 17.78
CA THR A 81 9.70 -2.37 18.41
C THR A 81 9.46 -3.45 17.36
N GLY A 82 9.36 -4.71 17.80
CA GLY A 82 9.15 -5.84 16.90
C GLY A 82 7.75 -5.96 16.24
N PRO A 83 6.63 -5.53 16.87
CA PRO A 83 5.30 -5.68 16.26
C PRO A 83 5.09 -4.83 15.00
N SER A 84 5.00 -5.50 13.84
CA SER A 84 4.69 -4.92 12.53
C SER A 84 3.40 -4.08 12.52
N ALA A 85 3.44 -2.90 11.90
CA ALA A 85 2.28 -2.03 11.73
C ALA A 85 1.21 -2.67 10.82
N GLU A 86 1.60 -3.61 9.96
CA GLU A 86 0.72 -4.24 8.96
C GLU A 86 -0.43 -5.03 9.56
N SER A 87 -0.26 -5.49 10.81
CA SER A 87 -1.27 -6.28 11.54
C SER A 87 -2.34 -5.42 12.21
N PHE A 88 -2.15 -4.11 12.29
CA PHE A 88 -3.07 -3.21 12.98
C PHE A 88 -4.46 -3.08 12.33
N PRO A 89 -4.60 -2.98 10.99
CA PRO A 89 -5.89 -2.85 10.32
C PRO A 89 -6.80 -4.08 10.48
N GLN A 90 -6.23 -5.27 10.72
CA GLN A 90 -6.98 -6.54 10.84
C GLN A 90 -7.39 -6.84 12.29
N LEU A 91 -6.97 -6.03 13.27
CA LEU A 91 -7.34 -6.25 14.67
C LEU A 91 -8.81 -5.88 14.92
N ALA A 92 -9.48 -6.71 15.71
CA ALA A 92 -10.77 -6.36 16.29
C ALA A 92 -10.67 -5.06 17.12
N ALA A 93 -11.76 -4.31 17.20
CA ALA A 93 -11.76 -2.95 17.79
C ALA A 93 -11.21 -2.88 19.22
N GLY A 94 -11.38 -3.92 20.05
CA GLY A 94 -10.80 -3.99 21.39
C GLY A 94 -9.28 -4.14 21.37
N ALA A 95 -8.77 -5.09 20.59
CA ALA A 95 -7.33 -5.33 20.44
C ALA A 95 -6.61 -4.16 19.74
N ALA A 96 -7.25 -3.52 18.75
CA ALA A 96 -6.74 -2.31 18.11
C ALA A 96 -6.59 -1.17 19.13
N ARG A 97 -7.60 -0.95 19.98
CA ARG A 97 -7.53 0.05 21.07
C ARG A 97 -6.42 -0.26 22.07
N ALA A 98 -6.32 -1.51 22.54
CA ALA A 98 -5.26 -1.93 23.46
C ALA A 98 -3.87 -1.70 22.86
N ARG A 99 -3.67 -2.06 21.58
CA ARG A 99 -2.41 -1.82 20.87
C ARG A 99 -2.08 -0.35 20.73
N TRP A 100 -3.07 0.50 20.44
CA TRP A 100 -2.87 1.94 20.35
C TRP A 100 -2.47 2.55 21.71
N ILE A 101 -3.15 2.16 22.79
CA ILE A 101 -2.80 2.59 24.16
C ILE A 101 -1.38 2.14 24.51
N GLY A 102 -1.06 0.87 24.25
CA GLY A 102 0.29 0.35 24.43
C GLY A 102 1.33 1.11 23.63
N ALA A 103 1.03 1.49 22.38
CA ALA A 103 1.91 2.32 21.56
C ALA A 103 2.21 3.65 22.21
N VAL A 104 1.20 4.39 22.67
CA VAL A 104 1.39 5.68 23.33
C VAL A 104 2.21 5.52 24.62
N LEU A 105 1.91 4.53 25.44
CA LEU A 105 2.64 4.29 26.70
C LEU A 105 4.11 3.94 26.45
N ILE A 106 4.39 3.03 25.53
CA ILE A 106 5.76 2.62 25.20
C ILE A 106 6.54 3.79 24.60
N LEU A 107 5.93 4.57 23.70
CA LEU A 107 6.56 5.75 23.12
C LEU A 107 6.82 6.84 24.17
N ALA A 108 5.93 7.00 25.15
CA ALA A 108 6.15 7.93 26.26
C ALA A 108 7.32 7.48 27.14
N VAL A 109 7.44 6.19 27.46
CA VAL A 109 8.57 5.62 28.21
C VAL A 109 9.88 5.79 27.42
N LEU A 110 9.87 5.48 26.12
CA LEU A 110 11.01 5.69 25.23
C LEU A 110 11.42 7.16 25.21
N GLY A 111 10.47 8.07 25.03
CA GLY A 111 10.70 9.51 25.05
C GLY A 111 11.28 10.00 26.38
N ALA A 112 10.77 9.51 27.52
CA ALA A 112 11.29 9.84 28.84
C ALA A 112 12.73 9.36 29.05
N LEU A 113 13.05 8.15 28.57
CA LEU A 113 14.40 7.59 28.66
C LEU A 113 15.39 8.31 27.73
N LEU A 114 14.95 8.74 26.54
CA LEU A 114 15.76 9.52 25.59
C LEU A 114 15.82 11.01 25.93
N ALA A 115 14.97 11.51 26.83
CA ALA A 115 14.88 12.93 27.15
C ALA A 115 16.20 13.59 27.59
N PRO A 116 17.09 12.94 28.38
CA PRO A 116 18.38 13.54 28.72
C PRO A 116 19.29 13.77 27.50
N LEU A 117 19.33 12.81 26.56
CA LEU A 117 20.03 12.94 25.29
C LEU A 117 19.41 14.07 24.46
N LEU A 118 18.09 14.04 24.28
CA LEU A 118 17.35 15.05 23.51
C LEU A 118 17.45 16.46 24.11
N ARG A 119 17.75 16.60 25.41
CA ARG A 119 17.95 17.91 26.04
C ARG A 119 19.34 18.51 25.79
N ARG A 120 20.33 17.69 25.43
CA ARG A 120 21.73 18.15 25.33
C ARG A 120 22.33 18.02 23.94
N ASP A 121 21.80 17.14 23.11
CA ASP A 121 22.36 16.86 21.79
C ASP A 121 21.46 17.40 20.66
N PRO A 122 21.88 18.44 19.91
CA PRO A 122 21.12 18.96 18.78
C PRO A 122 20.99 17.95 17.62
N VAL A 123 21.96 17.05 17.44
CA VAL A 123 21.91 16.00 16.42
C VAL A 123 20.84 14.95 16.78
N ALA A 124 20.72 14.61 18.07
CA ALA A 124 19.65 13.73 18.53
C ALA A 124 18.26 14.37 18.32
N ARG A 125 18.11 15.67 18.54
CA ARG A 125 16.86 16.41 18.26
C ARG A 125 16.53 16.44 16.77
N PHE A 126 17.53 16.64 15.92
CA PHE A 126 17.39 16.55 14.46
C PHE A 126 16.82 15.20 14.05
N TRP A 127 17.44 14.10 14.48
CA TRP A 127 16.94 12.75 14.17
C TRP A 127 15.55 12.48 14.72
N SER A 128 15.28 12.90 15.97
CA SER A 128 13.98 12.72 16.62
C SER A 128 12.86 13.50 15.95
N LEU A 129 13.09 14.74 15.52
CA LEU A 129 12.08 15.53 14.82
C LEU A 129 11.89 15.04 13.39
N GLY A 130 12.97 14.69 12.71
CA GLY A 130 12.94 14.13 11.36
C GLY A 130 12.08 12.86 11.28
N GLN A 131 12.28 11.89 12.18
CA GLN A 131 11.45 10.68 12.21
C GLN A 131 9.97 10.98 12.49
N VAL A 132 9.66 11.89 13.44
CA VAL A 132 8.28 12.18 13.84
C VAL A 132 7.54 12.88 12.71
N LEU A 133 8.19 13.83 12.03
CA LEU A 133 7.62 14.50 10.87
C LEU A 133 7.53 13.57 9.65
N ALA A 134 8.45 12.61 9.49
CA ALA A 134 8.40 11.62 8.42
C ALA A 134 7.21 10.64 8.54
N VAL A 135 6.64 10.46 9.73
CA VAL A 135 5.41 9.66 9.96
C VAL A 135 4.18 10.33 9.36
N VAL A 136 4.14 11.66 9.29
CA VAL A 136 2.98 12.41 8.80
C VAL A 136 2.53 11.94 7.41
N PRO A 137 3.38 11.91 6.37
CA PRO A 137 2.96 11.38 5.07
C PRO A 137 2.66 9.87 5.07
N ALA A 138 3.27 9.08 5.96
CA ALA A 138 2.98 7.64 6.07
C ALA A 138 1.55 7.37 6.58
N CYS A 139 1.00 8.27 7.40
CA CYS A 139 -0.38 8.17 7.89
C CYS A 139 -1.45 8.39 6.82
N ALA A 140 -1.07 8.84 5.61
CA ALA A 140 -2.00 9.02 4.50
C ALA A 140 -2.49 7.70 3.90
N ALA A 141 -1.94 6.55 4.30
CA ALA A 141 -2.35 5.26 3.77
C ALA A 141 -2.57 4.24 4.90
N THR A 142 -3.07 3.07 4.54
CA THR A 142 -3.15 1.94 5.46
C THR A 142 -1.75 1.63 6.02
N PRO A 143 -1.59 1.48 7.35
CA PRO A 143 -0.28 1.25 7.97
C PRO A 143 0.44 0.03 7.40
N HIS A 144 1.62 0.25 6.85
CA HIS A 144 2.53 -0.80 6.40
C HIS A 144 3.98 -0.50 6.73
N ASP A 145 4.77 -1.54 7.03
CA ASP A 145 6.17 -1.38 7.42
C ASP A 145 7.02 -0.78 6.29
N ARG A 146 6.63 -1.02 5.02
CA ARG A 146 7.29 -0.40 3.85
C ARG A 146 7.25 1.14 3.85
N GLN A 147 6.33 1.75 4.59
CA GLN A 147 6.23 3.21 4.71
C GLN A 147 7.24 3.78 5.70
N LEU A 148 7.86 2.93 6.52
CA LEU A 148 8.70 3.36 7.63
C LEU A 148 10.14 3.68 7.22
N PHE A 149 10.54 3.52 5.96
CA PHE A 149 11.94 3.77 5.54
C PHE A 149 12.50 5.12 6.03
N PHE A 150 11.79 6.22 5.76
CA PHE A 150 12.21 7.56 6.21
C PHE A 150 12.03 7.78 7.71
N VAL A 151 11.14 7.05 8.38
CA VAL A 151 11.01 7.10 9.84
C VAL A 151 12.20 6.38 10.48
N GLY A 152 12.58 5.24 9.93
CA GLY A 152 13.70 4.41 10.31
C GLY A 152 15.03 5.09 10.16
N LEU A 153 15.22 5.92 9.13
CA LEU A 153 16.42 6.74 8.98
C LEU A 153 16.71 7.57 10.25
N GLY A 154 15.68 8.21 10.81
CA GLY A 154 15.81 9.01 12.03
C GLY A 154 15.92 8.16 13.28
N ALA A 155 15.19 7.04 13.35
CA ALA A 155 15.31 6.09 14.45
C ALA A 155 16.72 5.50 14.54
N MET A 156 17.35 5.16 13.41
CA MET A 156 18.73 4.67 13.33
C MET A 156 19.71 5.72 13.85
N GLY A 157 19.61 6.97 13.37
CA GLY A 157 20.46 8.06 13.84
C GLY A 157 20.32 8.33 15.34
N LEU A 158 19.08 8.38 15.84
CA LEU A 158 18.80 8.58 17.27
C LEU A 158 19.28 7.41 18.14
N LEU A 159 19.06 6.17 17.69
CA LEU A 159 19.52 4.97 18.37
C LEU A 159 21.05 4.92 18.42
N ALA A 160 21.74 5.24 17.33
CA ALA A 160 23.20 5.30 17.31
C ALA A 160 23.73 6.31 18.34
N ARG A 161 23.17 7.53 18.37
CA ARG A 161 23.56 8.54 19.37
C ARG A 161 23.31 8.07 20.80
N PHE A 162 22.20 7.37 21.04
CA PHE A 162 21.87 6.80 22.34
C PHE A 162 22.85 5.69 22.76
N LEU A 163 23.14 4.74 21.88
CA LEU A 163 24.06 3.63 22.15
C LEU A 163 25.50 4.12 22.36
N CYS A 164 26.02 4.97 21.48
CA CYS A 164 27.36 5.54 21.62
C CYS A 164 27.48 6.30 22.94
N GLY A 165 26.54 7.21 23.26
CA GLY A 165 26.67 7.95 24.51
C GLY A 165 26.48 7.11 25.78
N LEU A 166 25.79 5.96 25.72
CA LEU A 166 25.80 4.99 26.82
C LEU A 166 27.15 4.26 26.95
N LEU A 167 27.75 3.84 25.83
CA LEU A 167 29.03 3.14 25.79
C LEU A 167 30.18 4.07 26.22
N ASP A 168 30.20 5.28 25.69
CA ASP A 168 31.21 6.33 25.94
C ASP A 168 30.98 7.05 27.28
N ARG A 169 29.89 6.73 27.98
CA ARG A 169 29.49 7.32 29.28
C ARG A 169 29.39 8.84 29.22
N GLU A 170 28.82 9.35 28.14
CA GLU A 170 28.67 10.78 27.87
C GLU A 170 27.96 11.53 29.03
N PRO A 171 28.33 12.80 29.28
CA PRO A 171 27.82 13.57 30.43
C PRO A 171 26.32 13.86 30.37
N TRP A 172 25.65 13.60 29.22
CA TRP A 172 24.23 13.85 29.09
C TRP A 172 23.37 12.88 29.91
N GLY A 173 23.88 11.70 30.27
CA GLY A 173 23.19 10.72 31.10
C GLY A 173 23.11 11.15 32.57
N PRO A 174 21.93 11.13 33.21
CA PRO A 174 21.82 11.33 34.64
C PRO A 174 22.73 10.35 35.40
N GLY A 175 23.50 10.83 36.38
CA GLY A 175 24.33 9.98 37.26
C GLY A 175 23.52 9.02 38.16
N ARG A 176 22.18 9.14 38.16
CA ARG A 176 21.29 8.36 39.04
C ARG A 176 21.07 6.95 38.50
N LEU A 177 21.25 5.95 39.38
CA LEU A 177 21.08 4.53 39.07
C LEU A 177 19.67 4.18 38.54
N LEU A 178 18.66 4.92 39.02
CA LEU A 178 17.24 4.78 38.66
C LEU A 178 16.95 5.07 37.19
N TRP A 179 17.79 5.83 36.49
CA TRP A 179 17.68 6.05 35.05
C TRP A 179 18.64 5.15 34.26
N ARG A 180 19.86 4.93 34.78
CA ARG A 180 20.89 4.15 34.08
C ARG A 180 20.45 2.71 33.79
N ARG A 181 19.91 2.00 34.80
CA ARG A 181 19.46 0.61 34.62
C ARG A 181 18.39 0.47 33.53
N PRO A 182 17.25 1.19 33.57
CA PRO A 182 16.25 1.08 32.51
C PRO A 182 16.77 1.56 31.15
N ALA A 183 17.66 2.56 31.09
CA ALA A 183 18.27 2.99 29.83
C ALA A 183 19.16 1.88 29.21
N THR A 184 19.97 1.18 30.02
CA THR A 184 20.77 0.04 29.55
C THR A 184 19.89 -1.14 29.14
N LEU A 185 18.82 -1.44 29.89
CA LEU A 185 17.87 -2.48 29.52
C LEU A 185 17.16 -2.15 28.20
N LEU A 186 16.74 -0.89 28.02
CA LEU A 186 16.17 -0.42 26.77
C LEU A 186 17.17 -0.57 25.62
N ALA A 187 18.43 -0.16 25.81
CA ALA A 187 19.48 -0.32 24.80
C ALA A 187 19.66 -1.79 24.40
N ALA A 188 19.78 -2.70 25.38
CA ALA A 188 19.90 -4.13 25.14
C ALA A 188 18.66 -4.68 24.40
N ALA A 189 17.46 -4.27 24.79
CA ALA A 189 16.22 -4.66 24.13
C ALA A 189 16.15 -4.18 22.68
N LEU A 190 16.50 -2.92 22.41
CA LEU A 190 16.51 -2.35 21.06
C LEU A 190 17.57 -3.03 20.17
N VAL A 191 18.74 -3.33 20.72
CA VAL A 191 19.77 -4.12 20.02
C VAL A 191 19.25 -5.51 19.68
N ALA A 192 18.62 -6.22 20.62
CA ALA A 192 18.03 -7.53 20.36
C ALA A 192 16.89 -7.45 19.33
N VAL A 193 16.04 -6.43 19.40
CA VAL A 193 14.97 -6.22 18.42
C VAL A 193 15.55 -5.99 17.03
N HIS A 194 16.49 -5.07 16.86
CA HIS A 194 16.94 -4.65 15.53
C HIS A 194 18.01 -5.56 14.92
N LEU A 195 18.86 -6.22 15.72
CA LEU A 195 19.90 -7.12 15.22
C LEU A 195 19.49 -8.59 15.18
N VAL A 196 18.45 -8.99 15.92
CA VAL A 196 18.01 -10.40 15.97
C VAL A 196 16.55 -10.53 15.52
N ALA A 197 15.62 -9.88 16.20
CA ALA A 197 14.19 -10.07 15.92
C ALA A 197 13.81 -9.58 14.51
N SER A 198 14.24 -8.38 14.11
CA SER A 198 13.91 -7.79 12.80
C SER A 198 14.47 -8.61 11.63
N PRO A 199 15.75 -9.05 11.60
CA PRO A 199 16.25 -9.95 10.56
C PRO A 199 15.51 -11.28 10.50
N LEU A 200 15.20 -11.89 11.65
CA LEU A 200 14.40 -13.12 11.68
C LEU A 200 12.99 -12.92 11.15
N GLN A 201 12.36 -11.79 11.47
CA GLN A 201 11.05 -11.43 10.93
C GLN A 201 11.12 -11.14 9.44
N LEU A 202 12.19 -10.52 8.93
CA LEU A 202 12.41 -10.32 7.51
C LEU A 202 12.49 -11.65 6.76
N VAL A 203 13.29 -12.61 7.27
CA VAL A 203 13.37 -13.96 6.67
C VAL A 203 12.01 -14.65 6.70
N ARG A 204 11.29 -14.61 7.83
CA ARG A 204 9.93 -15.18 7.93
C ARG A 204 8.93 -14.49 7.00
N ALA A 205 9.03 -13.18 6.82
CA ALA A 205 8.18 -12.43 5.91
C ALA A 205 8.48 -12.82 4.47
N ALA A 206 9.76 -12.87 4.07
CA ALA A 206 10.18 -13.29 2.74
C ALA A 206 9.69 -14.70 2.39
N ILE A 207 9.78 -15.66 3.32
CA ILE A 207 9.27 -17.02 3.12
C ILE A 207 7.73 -17.02 2.96
N ARG A 208 6.99 -16.24 3.75
CA ARG A 208 5.52 -16.17 3.68
C ARG A 208 5.00 -15.42 2.45
N THR A 209 5.70 -14.38 2.01
CA THR A 209 5.33 -13.61 0.82
C THR A 209 5.66 -14.38 -0.47
N GLY A 210 6.64 -15.28 -0.42
CA GLY A 210 6.95 -16.23 -1.50
C GLY A 210 6.03 -17.44 -1.54
N ASP A 211 4.73 -17.30 -1.22
CA ASP A 211 3.75 -18.40 -1.32
C ASP A 211 3.52 -18.90 -2.76
N GLY A 212 4.19 -18.29 -3.73
CA GLY A 212 4.14 -18.64 -5.13
C GLY A 212 2.85 -18.23 -5.80
N SER A 213 1.96 -17.48 -5.14
CA SER A 213 0.64 -17.14 -5.70
C SER A 213 0.75 -16.28 -6.96
N LEU A 214 1.68 -15.33 -6.99
CA LEU A 214 1.95 -14.52 -8.18
C LEU A 214 2.65 -15.32 -9.28
N GLU A 215 3.60 -16.17 -8.91
CA GLU A 215 4.28 -17.09 -9.82
C GLU A 215 3.27 -18.08 -10.42
N GLN A 216 2.32 -18.58 -9.63
CA GLN A 216 1.26 -19.49 -10.04
C GLN A 216 0.30 -18.81 -11.04
N VAL A 217 -0.07 -17.56 -10.78
CA VAL A 217 -0.83 -16.74 -11.76
C VAL A 217 -0.01 -16.58 -13.04
N SER A 218 1.28 -16.22 -12.94
CA SER A 218 2.18 -16.04 -14.07
C SER A 218 2.34 -17.31 -14.92
N ASP A 219 2.62 -18.44 -14.27
CA ASP A 219 2.99 -19.70 -14.90
C ASP A 219 1.79 -20.43 -15.49
N SER A 220 0.58 -20.13 -15.01
CA SER A 220 -0.64 -20.69 -15.58
C SER A 220 -1.18 -19.93 -16.79
N ILE A 221 -0.70 -18.70 -17.07
CA ILE A 221 -1.02 -18.01 -18.33
C ILE A 221 -0.27 -18.73 -19.48
N PRO A 222 -0.93 -19.10 -20.59
CA PRO A 222 -0.29 -19.75 -21.72
C PRO A 222 0.97 -19.00 -22.20
N ALA A 223 2.02 -19.74 -22.52
CA ALA A 223 3.32 -19.19 -22.94
C ALA A 223 3.58 -19.36 -24.45
N ASP A 224 2.56 -19.69 -25.24
CA ASP A 224 2.71 -19.79 -26.68
C ASP A 224 3.00 -18.41 -27.31
N PRO A 225 3.84 -18.32 -28.36
CA PRO A 225 4.20 -17.04 -28.97
C PRO A 225 3.02 -16.24 -29.54
N ALA A 226 1.89 -16.89 -29.85
CA ALA A 226 0.73 -16.23 -30.45
C ALA A 226 0.07 -15.24 -29.46
N ILE A 227 0.22 -15.47 -28.16
CA ILE A 227 -0.35 -14.61 -27.11
C ILE A 227 0.11 -13.14 -27.23
N ARG A 228 1.31 -12.90 -27.79
CA ARG A 228 1.85 -11.54 -28.05
C ARG A 228 1.00 -10.71 -29.01
N ARG A 229 0.06 -11.33 -29.73
CA ARG A 229 -0.84 -10.70 -30.70
C ARG A 229 -2.31 -10.86 -30.32
N GLN A 230 -2.60 -11.44 -29.15
CA GLN A 230 -3.95 -11.74 -28.70
C GLN A 230 -4.39 -10.78 -27.60
N LEU A 231 -5.71 -10.56 -27.53
CA LEU A 231 -6.38 -10.05 -26.35
C LEU A 231 -6.67 -11.22 -25.42
N VAL A 232 -6.05 -11.24 -24.24
CA VAL A 232 -6.35 -12.24 -23.21
C VAL A 232 -7.54 -11.77 -22.39
N VAL A 233 -8.67 -12.48 -22.51
CA VAL A 233 -9.90 -12.23 -21.77
C VAL A 233 -9.95 -13.15 -20.56
N ILE A 234 -9.84 -12.58 -19.37
CA ILE A 234 -9.90 -13.30 -18.09
C ILE A 234 -11.31 -13.16 -17.54
N VAL A 235 -12.03 -14.28 -17.51
CA VAL A 235 -13.44 -14.33 -17.10
C VAL A 235 -13.60 -14.10 -15.59
N ASN A 236 -12.81 -14.82 -14.79
CA ASN A 236 -12.76 -14.66 -13.35
C ASN A 236 -11.34 -14.87 -12.81
N LEU A 237 -11.07 -14.29 -11.64
CA LEU A 237 -9.91 -14.59 -10.81
C LEU A 237 -10.11 -14.10 -9.36
N PRO A 238 -9.30 -14.56 -8.39
CA PRO A 238 -9.42 -14.13 -7.00
C PRO A 238 -9.14 -12.63 -6.79
N ARG A 239 -8.11 -12.08 -7.45
CA ARG A 239 -7.70 -10.67 -7.32
C ARG A 239 -7.13 -10.13 -8.64
N SER A 240 -7.77 -9.11 -9.20
CA SER A 240 -7.36 -8.48 -10.48
C SER A 240 -5.91 -8.00 -10.49
N VAL A 241 -5.45 -7.43 -9.37
CA VAL A 241 -4.09 -6.92 -9.18
C VAL A 241 -3.02 -8.00 -9.39
N ALA A 242 -3.32 -9.27 -9.12
CA ALA A 242 -2.37 -10.37 -9.30
C ALA A 242 -1.95 -10.56 -10.76
N VAL A 243 -2.87 -10.34 -11.71
CA VAL A 243 -2.57 -10.44 -13.15
C VAL A 243 -1.58 -9.36 -13.57
N SER A 244 -1.79 -8.12 -13.13
CA SER A 244 -0.87 -7.03 -13.44
C SER A 244 0.54 -7.31 -12.93
N TYR A 245 0.67 -7.86 -11.72
CA TYR A 245 1.99 -8.22 -11.17
C TYR A 245 2.62 -9.44 -11.85
N SER A 246 1.81 -10.40 -12.31
CA SER A 246 2.29 -11.60 -12.99
C SER A 246 3.13 -11.29 -14.24
N PHE A 247 2.85 -10.18 -14.94
CA PHE A 247 3.62 -9.79 -16.13
C PHE A 247 5.06 -9.37 -15.82
N PHE A 248 5.35 -8.88 -14.62
CA PHE A 248 6.74 -8.65 -14.19
C PHE A 248 7.49 -9.97 -14.03
N ILE A 249 6.84 -10.98 -13.44
CA ILE A 249 7.40 -12.33 -13.32
C ILE A 249 7.66 -12.93 -14.69
N ARG A 250 6.70 -12.83 -15.62
CA ARG A 250 6.88 -13.32 -17.01
C ARG A 250 8.04 -12.63 -17.72
N THR A 251 8.17 -11.31 -17.55
CA THR A 251 9.31 -10.55 -18.11
C THR A 251 10.64 -11.10 -17.60
N LEU A 252 10.76 -11.31 -16.28
CA LEU A 252 11.97 -11.86 -15.66
C LEU A 252 12.26 -13.29 -16.15
N LYS A 253 11.22 -14.10 -16.39
CA LYS A 253 11.34 -15.46 -16.93
C LYS A 253 11.55 -15.53 -18.45
N GLY A 254 11.57 -14.39 -19.16
CA GLY A 254 11.65 -14.35 -20.62
C GLY A 254 10.41 -14.90 -21.34
N GLN A 255 9.28 -15.01 -20.65
CA GLN A 255 8.03 -15.55 -21.19
C GLN A 255 7.27 -14.48 -22.00
N PRO A 256 6.48 -14.86 -23.02
CA PRO A 256 5.71 -13.89 -23.80
C PRO A 256 4.61 -13.24 -22.93
N ILE A 257 4.37 -11.95 -23.14
CA ILE A 257 3.31 -11.19 -22.46
C ILE A 257 2.22 -10.89 -23.50
N PRO A 258 0.93 -11.00 -23.12
CA PRO A 258 -0.17 -10.64 -24.00
C PRO A 258 -0.07 -9.20 -24.51
N ALA A 259 -0.53 -8.92 -25.73
CA ALA A 259 -0.62 -7.55 -26.22
C ALA A 259 -1.56 -6.70 -25.34
N GLN A 260 -2.68 -7.31 -24.95
CA GLN A 260 -3.74 -6.68 -24.18
C GLN A 260 -4.35 -7.71 -23.23
N THR A 261 -4.90 -7.24 -22.13
CA THR A 261 -5.61 -8.09 -21.16
C THR A 261 -6.87 -7.39 -20.70
N LEU A 262 -7.98 -8.11 -20.73
CA LEU A 262 -9.28 -7.66 -20.25
C LEU A 262 -9.76 -8.61 -19.17
N VAL A 263 -10.00 -8.09 -17.96
CA VAL A 263 -10.59 -8.85 -16.86
C VAL A 263 -12.08 -8.50 -16.81
N LEU A 264 -12.96 -9.49 -16.93
CA LEU A 264 -14.41 -9.26 -16.88
C LEU A 264 -14.87 -8.95 -15.44
N ALA A 265 -14.45 -9.77 -14.48
CA ALA A 265 -14.74 -9.58 -13.06
C ALA A 265 -13.71 -10.31 -12.19
N SER A 266 -13.63 -9.94 -10.90
CA SER A 266 -12.77 -10.59 -9.91
C SER A 266 -13.49 -10.78 -8.57
N GLY A 267 -13.13 -11.83 -7.83
CA GLY A 267 -13.48 -11.99 -6.42
C GLY A 267 -14.87 -12.54 -6.10
N ALA A 268 -15.65 -12.96 -7.09
CA ALA A 268 -16.99 -13.50 -6.90
C ALA A 268 -17.40 -14.47 -8.02
N PRO A 269 -18.36 -15.38 -7.75
CA PRO A 269 -19.07 -16.07 -8.81
C PRO A 269 -19.73 -15.07 -9.76
N LEU A 270 -19.71 -15.38 -11.05
CA LEU A 270 -20.36 -14.56 -12.06
C LEU A 270 -21.17 -15.41 -13.03
N SER A 271 -22.23 -14.81 -13.53
CA SER A 271 -23.04 -15.33 -14.62
C SER A 271 -22.68 -14.58 -15.90
N VAL A 272 -22.35 -15.34 -16.94
CA VAL A 272 -22.04 -14.83 -18.27
C VAL A 272 -23.14 -15.30 -19.20
N TYR A 273 -23.91 -14.37 -19.75
CA TYR A 273 -24.89 -14.63 -20.79
C TYR A 273 -24.36 -14.10 -22.12
N ARG A 274 -24.41 -14.91 -23.17
CA ARG A 274 -24.02 -14.48 -24.51
C ARG A 274 -25.24 -14.08 -25.32
N ALA A 275 -25.35 -12.81 -25.66
CA ALA A 275 -26.49 -12.30 -26.41
C ALA A 275 -26.38 -12.58 -27.92
N ASP A 276 -25.18 -12.45 -28.48
CA ASP A 276 -24.92 -12.61 -29.91
C ASP A 276 -23.44 -13.02 -30.17
N ALA A 277 -23.00 -12.93 -31.42
CA ALA A 277 -21.65 -13.30 -31.84
C ALA A 277 -20.52 -12.58 -31.08
N ARG A 278 -20.77 -11.37 -30.54
CA ARG A 278 -19.77 -10.42 -30.03
C ARG A 278 -20.17 -9.74 -28.71
N THR A 279 -21.34 -10.05 -28.16
CA THR A 279 -21.86 -9.41 -26.94
C THR A 279 -22.00 -10.38 -25.77
N LEU A 280 -21.38 -10.03 -24.64
CA LEU A 280 -21.57 -10.70 -23.34
C LEU A 280 -22.28 -9.77 -22.36
N ARG A 281 -23.26 -10.31 -21.64
CA ARG A 281 -23.82 -9.71 -20.43
C ARG A 281 -23.25 -10.44 -19.23
N VAL A 282 -22.55 -9.70 -18.38
CA VAL A 282 -21.86 -10.24 -17.21
C VAL A 282 -22.53 -9.67 -15.96
N ARG A 283 -23.03 -10.56 -15.12
CA ARG A 283 -23.61 -10.22 -13.81
C ARG A 283 -22.83 -10.94 -12.73
N TRP A 284 -22.42 -10.21 -11.71
CA TRP A 284 -21.61 -10.74 -10.61
C TRP A 284 -22.30 -10.51 -9.28
N GLU A 285 -22.16 -11.48 -8.39
CA GLU A 285 -22.81 -11.46 -7.08
C GLU A 285 -21.73 -11.60 -6.01
N GLY A 286 -21.07 -10.49 -5.70
CA GLY A 286 -20.07 -10.46 -4.65
C GLY A 286 -19.42 -9.10 -4.43
N PRO A 287 -18.34 -9.07 -3.63
CA PRO A 287 -17.73 -7.83 -3.19
C PRO A 287 -17.13 -7.05 -4.37
N GLN A 288 -17.35 -5.74 -4.35
CA GLN A 288 -16.83 -4.83 -5.36
C GLN A 288 -15.38 -4.47 -5.06
N GLU A 289 -14.53 -4.42 -6.10
CA GLU A 289 -13.18 -3.86 -5.98
C GLU A 289 -13.27 -2.34 -5.80
N ARG A 290 -12.85 -1.85 -4.63
CA ARG A 290 -12.97 -0.43 -4.25
C ARG A 290 -11.69 0.36 -4.46
N LEU A 291 -10.60 -0.31 -4.86
CA LEU A 291 -9.31 0.34 -5.05
C LEU A 291 -9.33 1.39 -6.17
N PHE A 292 -10.12 1.15 -7.23
CA PHE A 292 -10.15 2.01 -8.43
C PHE A 292 -11.46 2.79 -8.61
N ARG A 293 -12.55 2.35 -7.98
CA ARG A 293 -13.88 2.98 -8.05
C ARG A 293 -14.44 3.17 -6.65
N PRO A 294 -14.19 4.31 -6.03
CA PRO A 294 -14.71 4.65 -4.71
C PRO A 294 -16.09 5.32 -4.74
N ARG A 295 -16.71 5.54 -3.57
CA ARG A 295 -18.09 6.05 -3.45
C ARG A 295 -18.29 7.47 -3.99
N ASP A 296 -17.26 8.30 -3.98
CA ASP A 296 -17.23 9.65 -4.52
C ASP A 296 -16.90 9.70 -6.03
N ASN A 297 -16.57 8.55 -6.63
CA ASN A 297 -16.42 8.38 -8.08
C ASN A 297 -17.05 7.04 -8.52
N PRO A 298 -18.37 6.87 -8.29
CA PRO A 298 -19.07 5.64 -8.64
C PRO A 298 -19.19 5.52 -10.16
N MET A 299 -19.42 4.30 -10.63
CA MET A 299 -19.94 4.10 -11.98
C MET A 299 -21.46 4.29 -11.96
N THR A 300 -21.99 4.89 -13.03
CA THR A 300 -23.41 5.20 -13.16
C THR A 300 -24.11 4.26 -14.13
N LEU A 301 -25.44 4.15 -14.01
CA LEU A 301 -26.24 3.38 -14.95
C LEU A 301 -26.10 3.96 -16.36
N ARG A 302 -25.90 3.10 -17.37
CA ARG A 302 -25.60 3.43 -18.77
C ARG A 302 -24.24 4.13 -18.99
N GLU A 303 -23.40 4.20 -17.98
CA GLU A 303 -22.01 4.65 -18.20
C GLU A 303 -21.31 3.70 -19.16
N ARG A 304 -20.61 4.29 -20.12
CA ARG A 304 -19.83 3.56 -21.13
C ARG A 304 -18.35 3.77 -20.90
N VAL A 305 -17.61 2.66 -20.88
CA VAL A 305 -16.15 2.63 -20.77
C VAL A 305 -15.61 1.92 -22.00
N GLY A 306 -14.91 2.66 -22.86
CA GLY A 306 -14.18 2.09 -23.98
C GLY A 306 -12.82 1.58 -23.53
N LEU A 307 -12.56 0.30 -23.74
CA LEU A 307 -11.25 -0.32 -23.55
C LEU A 307 -10.76 -0.89 -24.89
N ALA A 308 -9.47 -1.19 -24.96
CA ALA A 308 -8.93 -1.86 -26.13
C ALA A 308 -9.61 -3.24 -26.30
N GLY A 309 -10.31 -3.41 -27.44
CA GLY A 309 -11.01 -4.64 -27.82
C GLY A 309 -12.44 -4.82 -27.29
N ALA A 310 -12.95 -3.92 -26.43
CA ALA A 310 -14.34 -3.97 -25.98
C ALA A 310 -14.90 -2.63 -25.47
N ASP A 311 -16.15 -2.35 -25.80
CA ASP A 311 -16.97 -1.32 -25.17
C ASP A 311 -17.82 -1.92 -24.05
N ILE A 312 -17.76 -1.32 -22.87
CA ILE A 312 -18.44 -1.81 -21.66
C ILE A 312 -19.53 -0.82 -21.26
N GLU A 313 -20.76 -1.29 -21.07
CA GLU A 313 -21.89 -0.48 -20.61
C GLU A 313 -22.46 -1.04 -19.32
N VAL A 314 -22.56 -0.22 -18.27
CA VAL A 314 -23.19 -0.62 -17.00
C VAL A 314 -24.71 -0.68 -17.16
N THR A 315 -25.31 -1.86 -16.99
CA THR A 315 -26.75 -2.08 -17.25
C THR A 315 -27.58 -2.29 -15.99
N ALA A 316 -26.95 -2.60 -14.86
CA ALA A 316 -27.63 -2.65 -13.57
C ALA A 316 -26.70 -2.23 -12.43
N LEU A 317 -27.31 -1.68 -11.36
CA LEU A 317 -26.65 -1.36 -10.10
C LEU A 317 -27.26 -2.22 -8.97
N THR A 318 -26.49 -2.48 -7.93
CA THR A 318 -26.98 -3.00 -6.65
C THR A 318 -27.76 -1.92 -5.90
N GLU A 319 -28.49 -2.30 -4.85
CA GLU A 319 -29.18 -1.35 -3.96
C GLU A 319 -28.23 -0.30 -3.37
N ASP A 320 -26.98 -0.70 -3.10
CA ASP A 320 -25.91 0.16 -2.59
C ASP A 320 -25.26 1.06 -3.67
N GLY A 321 -25.78 1.06 -4.90
CA GLY A 321 -25.31 1.92 -6.00
C GLY A 321 -24.04 1.46 -6.71
N TRP A 322 -23.65 0.19 -6.57
CA TRP A 322 -22.49 -0.37 -7.27
C TRP A 322 -22.90 -1.10 -8.55
N PRO A 323 -22.07 -1.15 -9.60
CA PRO A 323 -22.40 -1.96 -10.77
C PRO A 323 -22.67 -3.42 -10.36
N ALA A 324 -23.76 -3.98 -10.87
CA ALA A 324 -24.17 -5.37 -10.64
C ALA A 324 -24.18 -6.16 -11.95
N GLU A 325 -24.34 -5.45 -13.06
CA GLU A 325 -24.34 -6.01 -14.40
C GLU A 325 -23.71 -5.03 -15.38
N ALA A 326 -22.93 -5.57 -16.32
CA ALA A 326 -22.39 -4.83 -17.44
C ALA A 326 -22.48 -5.65 -18.73
N VAL A 327 -22.70 -4.95 -19.83
CA VAL A 327 -22.67 -5.51 -21.19
C VAL A 327 -21.34 -5.15 -21.83
N PHE A 328 -20.61 -6.18 -22.24
CA PHE A 328 -19.33 -6.11 -22.96
C PHE A 328 -19.61 -6.38 -24.43
N ARG A 329 -19.35 -5.39 -25.29
CA ARG A 329 -19.44 -5.49 -26.75
C ARG A 329 -18.03 -5.52 -27.32
N PHE A 330 -17.62 -6.66 -27.84
CA PHE A 330 -16.28 -6.85 -28.41
C PHE A 330 -16.21 -6.29 -29.84
N ASP A 331 -15.01 -5.88 -30.24
CA ASP A 331 -14.73 -5.38 -31.60
C ASP A 331 -14.77 -6.49 -32.67
N ARG A 332 -14.80 -7.75 -32.24
CA ARG A 332 -14.78 -8.97 -33.05
C ARG A 332 -15.65 -10.07 -32.43
N ASP A 333 -15.84 -11.16 -33.18
CA ASP A 333 -16.60 -12.31 -32.71
C ASP A 333 -15.88 -13.01 -31.54
N LEU A 334 -16.65 -13.55 -30.58
CA LEU A 334 -16.09 -14.14 -29.36
C LEU A 334 -15.26 -15.41 -29.64
N GLU A 335 -15.46 -16.06 -30.79
CA GLU A 335 -14.68 -17.20 -31.28
C GLU A 335 -13.45 -16.80 -32.11
N ASP A 336 -13.22 -15.51 -32.35
CA ASP A 336 -12.05 -15.05 -33.11
C ASP A 336 -10.76 -15.56 -32.44
N PRO A 337 -9.82 -16.19 -33.19
CA PRO A 337 -8.57 -16.71 -32.63
C PRO A 337 -7.64 -15.63 -32.06
N ALA A 338 -7.92 -14.35 -32.30
CA ALA A 338 -7.25 -13.23 -31.63
C ALA A 338 -7.69 -13.05 -30.17
N LEU A 339 -8.81 -13.66 -29.74
CA LEU A 339 -9.26 -13.69 -28.35
C LEU A 339 -8.80 -14.96 -27.66
N ARG A 340 -8.15 -14.80 -26.51
CA ARG A 340 -7.71 -15.91 -25.65
C ARG A 340 -8.50 -15.88 -24.35
N TRP A 341 -9.42 -16.81 -24.19
CA TRP A 341 -10.30 -16.91 -23.03
C TRP A 341 -9.67 -17.74 -21.92
N LEU A 342 -9.54 -17.17 -20.72
CA LEU A 342 -9.02 -17.82 -19.53
C LEU A 342 -10.00 -17.67 -18.36
N ARG A 343 -10.10 -18.70 -17.52
CA ARG A 343 -10.79 -18.64 -16.23
C ARG A 343 -9.90 -19.20 -15.14
N TRP A 344 -10.04 -18.69 -13.92
CA TRP A 344 -9.36 -19.26 -12.77
C TRP A 344 -10.07 -20.53 -12.33
N ALA A 345 -9.32 -21.59 -12.10
CA ALA A 345 -9.80 -22.84 -11.53
C ALA A 345 -8.91 -23.21 -10.34
N THR A 346 -9.53 -23.62 -9.24
CA THR A 346 -8.82 -24.14 -8.06
C THR A 346 -9.01 -25.65 -8.01
N ASP A 347 -7.91 -26.39 -7.98
CA ASP A 347 -7.90 -27.85 -7.85
C ASP A 347 -6.93 -28.23 -6.71
N ASN A 348 -7.40 -28.99 -5.72
CA ASN A 348 -6.63 -29.40 -4.54
C ASN A 348 -5.84 -28.25 -3.87
N GLY A 349 -6.48 -27.08 -3.72
CA GLY A 349 -5.86 -25.89 -3.12
C GLY A 349 -4.91 -25.11 -4.03
N HIS A 350 -4.66 -25.56 -5.26
CA HIS A 350 -3.81 -24.89 -6.23
C HIS A 350 -4.67 -24.22 -7.32
N GLY A 351 -4.53 -22.92 -7.47
CA GLY A 351 -5.22 -22.17 -8.51
C GLY A 351 -4.42 -22.12 -9.81
N ARG A 352 -5.09 -22.17 -10.96
CA ARG A 352 -4.46 -21.95 -12.27
C ARG A 352 -5.46 -21.38 -13.25
N PHE A 353 -4.97 -20.64 -14.24
CA PHE A 353 -5.75 -20.39 -15.43
C PHE A 353 -5.95 -21.67 -16.24
N VAL A 354 -7.19 -21.87 -16.67
CA VAL A 354 -7.56 -22.88 -17.66
C VAL A 354 -8.27 -22.18 -18.81
N THR A 355 -8.19 -22.78 -20.01
CA THR A 355 -8.94 -22.28 -21.16
C THR A 355 -10.42 -22.24 -20.84
N ALA A 356 -11.04 -21.09 -21.08
CA ALA A 356 -12.48 -20.92 -21.03
C ALA A 356 -13.01 -20.81 -22.46
N PHE A 357 -14.32 -20.99 -22.61
CA PHE A 357 -15.01 -20.69 -23.85
C PHE A 357 -16.23 -19.82 -23.51
N PRO A 358 -16.57 -18.85 -24.37
CA PRO A 358 -17.83 -18.14 -24.22
C PRO A 358 -18.99 -19.16 -24.27
N PRO A 359 -20.11 -18.91 -23.57
CA PRO A 359 -21.32 -19.71 -23.71
C PRO A 359 -21.78 -19.77 -25.18
N PRO A 360 -22.62 -20.74 -25.57
CA PRO A 360 -23.29 -20.69 -26.87
C PRO A 360 -24.16 -19.43 -26.96
N ILE A 361 -24.46 -18.96 -28.18
CA ILE A 361 -25.34 -17.81 -28.38
C ILE A 361 -26.72 -18.11 -27.75
N GLY A 362 -27.22 -17.16 -26.95
CA GLY A 362 -28.42 -17.33 -26.13
C GLY A 362 -28.22 -18.19 -24.87
N GLY A 363 -27.02 -18.72 -24.66
CA GLY A 363 -26.64 -19.53 -23.50
C GLY A 363 -26.12 -18.71 -22.33
N MET A 364 -26.16 -19.33 -21.15
CA MET A 364 -25.63 -18.78 -19.91
C MET A 364 -24.64 -19.77 -19.28
N ALA A 365 -23.53 -19.27 -18.76
CA ALA A 365 -22.59 -20.03 -17.94
C ALA A 365 -22.43 -19.39 -16.56
N LEU A 366 -22.45 -20.23 -15.52
CA LEU A 366 -22.06 -19.83 -14.18
C LEU A 366 -20.58 -20.16 -13.97
N VAL A 367 -19.77 -19.14 -13.70
CA VAL A 367 -18.34 -19.28 -13.42
C VAL A 367 -18.12 -19.04 -11.94
N ARG A 368 -17.51 -20.02 -11.27
CA ARG A 368 -17.21 -19.99 -9.84
C ARG A 368 -15.73 -19.77 -9.59
#